data_AF-A0A521LCJ5-F1
#
_entry.id   AF-A0A521LCJ5-F1
#
_cell.length_a   1.000
_cell.length_b   1.000
_cell.length_c   1.000
_cell.angle_alpha   90.00
_cell.angle_beta   90.00
_cell.angle_gamma   90.00
#
_symmetry.space_group_name_H-M   'P 1'
#
loop_
_entity.id
_entity.type
_entity.pdbx_description
1 polymer ?
#
loop_
_entity_poly.entity_id
_entity_poly.type
_entity_poly.pdbx_seq_one_letter_code
_entity_poly.pdbx_strand_id
1 'polypeptide(L)'
;MLQINTGKLFTRGIGRTNRLTGVLYTNLRLPHETDIVTAAGTLRGTGSGPADLAVIFEMEERIEAGPDGPGALISHTAGPYLDDFAVIPSFGLGGVVSREPAIVRALTDGRPGLSSHDAPQSFIFRFFDRTLYLTDEDVAAFQSFVTTLLGLERKSFLGAIQAMRTCVAALHRVEDNLAHAYTMMVSAVESLAQDFDGYAPVWADIDEKKRKAVNLALKAVEDDASDRVRAAILGHEHLALSRRYRHFILSHIDDGFFRAPRKAGRPMARYELEPGIRRAYNLRSAYIHQLRALPTALSLPHEYGETTEIDRKPALTFQGLYRVTAHVIRSFVERQPAVAVEPYNYSLERAGVIEIELAPQYWAGAPIADPRDARRRLEGLLAMVASVLTREPDAVLIDMGTALADVERLLPQSPAQYRPALLSLHFLFNLFLVPEQRSENFDTFYERHAEEAGQPSHETLVVATILGAVDGWPSDTYAATLNGYFTERTRKNGVRAPRLFEAAMCLTLAEKYRAEGEIEKALQEICRAFEVHPEHQGLRALLESAMPQQIAWRSILLPGKSANDGNAASAGSEL
;
A
#
# COMPACT_ATOMS: atom_id res chain seq x y z
N MET A 1 -6.60 -10.03 13.35
CA MET A 1 -7.33 -10.06 14.63
C MET A 1 -6.94 -11.22 15.54
N LEU A 2 -6.79 -12.47 15.05
CA LEU A 2 -6.58 -13.63 15.95
C LEU A 2 -5.37 -13.54 16.90
N GLN A 3 -4.21 -13.07 16.42
CA GLN A 3 -3.04 -12.92 17.29
C GLN A 3 -3.21 -11.78 18.31
N ILE A 4 -3.84 -10.66 17.92
CA ILE A 4 -4.19 -9.57 18.85
C ILE A 4 -5.03 -10.13 19.99
N ASN A 5 -6.01 -10.98 19.67
CA ASN A 5 -6.90 -11.63 20.63
C ASN A 5 -6.20 -12.53 21.65
N THR A 6 -4.96 -12.95 21.42
CA THR A 6 -4.22 -13.72 22.43
C THR A 6 -3.90 -12.89 23.67
N GLY A 7 -3.88 -11.55 23.54
CA GLY A 7 -3.46 -10.61 24.58
C GLY A 7 -1.95 -10.35 24.60
N LYS A 8 -1.14 -11.05 23.79
CA LYS A 8 0.32 -10.89 23.78
C LYS A 8 0.80 -9.49 23.37
N LEU A 9 -0.01 -8.79 22.57
CA LEU A 9 0.31 -7.47 22.03
C LEU A 9 -0.15 -6.33 22.94
N PHE A 10 -0.87 -6.64 24.02
CA PHE A 10 -1.48 -5.65 24.89
C PHE A 10 -0.42 -4.97 25.74
N THR A 11 -0.48 -3.65 25.80
CA THR A 11 0.35 -2.80 26.66
C THR A 11 -0.21 -2.73 28.07
N ARG A 12 -1.54 -2.86 28.23
CA ARG A 12 -2.26 -2.70 29.52
C ARG A 12 -2.91 -3.97 30.04
N GLY A 13 -2.65 -5.10 29.38
CA GLY A 13 -3.29 -6.37 29.71
C GLY A 13 -4.76 -6.44 29.29
N ILE A 14 -5.40 -7.54 29.65
CA ILE A 14 -6.79 -7.84 29.28
C ILE A 14 -7.71 -7.11 30.25
N GLY A 15 -8.56 -6.21 29.73
CA GLY A 15 -9.54 -5.48 30.52
C GLY A 15 -10.92 -6.13 30.54
N ARG A 16 -11.39 -6.60 29.38
CA ARG A 16 -12.70 -7.26 29.24
C ARG A 16 -12.62 -8.46 28.33
N THR A 17 -13.57 -9.37 28.48
CA THR A 17 -13.72 -10.53 27.61
C THR A 17 -15.16 -10.66 27.13
N ASN A 18 -15.35 -11.21 25.94
CA ASN A 18 -16.68 -11.43 25.37
C ASN A 18 -16.71 -12.80 24.67
N ARG A 19 -17.80 -13.56 24.84
CA ARG A 19 -17.93 -14.85 24.14
C ARG A 19 -18.56 -14.61 22.78
N LEU A 20 -17.84 -14.98 21.73
CA LEU A 20 -18.30 -14.84 20.34
C LEU A 20 -18.55 -16.22 19.74
N THR A 21 -19.62 -16.32 18.97
CA THR A 21 -20.00 -17.51 18.21
C THR A 21 -20.28 -17.12 16.78
N GLY A 22 -19.80 -17.94 15.84
CA GLY A 22 -20.04 -17.77 14.43
C GLY A 22 -20.17 -19.10 13.71
N VAL A 23 -20.56 -19.05 12.44
CA VAL A 23 -20.72 -20.23 11.60
C VAL A 23 -19.72 -20.16 10.45
N LEU A 24 -19.04 -21.27 10.20
CA LEU A 24 -18.25 -21.52 9.01
C LEU A 24 -18.84 -22.70 8.27
N TYR A 25 -18.49 -22.83 6.99
CA TYR A 25 -18.86 -23.93 6.14
C TYR A 25 -17.61 -24.63 5.65
N THR A 26 -17.62 -25.96 5.60
CA THR A 26 -16.47 -26.75 5.21
C THR A 26 -16.82 -28.14 4.69
N ASN A 27 -15.93 -28.73 3.87
CA ASN A 27 -15.93 -30.15 3.53
C ASN A 27 -15.24 -31.04 4.59
N LEU A 28 -14.67 -30.45 5.64
CA LEU A 28 -14.03 -31.17 6.74
C LEU A 28 -15.08 -31.81 7.66
N ARG A 29 -14.82 -33.07 8.06
CA ARG A 29 -15.60 -33.80 9.06
C ARG A 29 -14.76 -33.96 10.30
N LEU A 30 -15.21 -33.27 11.36
CA LEU A 30 -14.68 -33.46 12.69
C LEU A 30 -14.95 -34.91 13.14
N PRO A 31 -14.05 -35.53 13.91
CA PRO A 31 -14.33 -36.82 14.52
C PRO A 31 -15.60 -36.72 15.39
N HIS A 32 -16.41 -37.78 15.42
CA HIS A 32 -17.72 -37.77 16.07
C HIS A 32 -17.58 -37.37 17.56
N GLU A 33 -18.44 -36.46 18.04
CA GLU A 33 -18.48 -35.98 19.44
C GLU A 33 -17.24 -35.21 19.95
N THR A 34 -16.26 -34.89 19.09
CA THR A 34 -15.03 -34.22 19.52
C THR A 34 -14.89 -32.83 18.93
N ASP A 35 -14.88 -31.84 19.81
CA ASP A 35 -14.55 -30.45 19.47
C ASP A 35 -13.06 -30.33 19.14
N ILE A 36 -12.72 -29.57 18.07
CA ILE A 36 -11.34 -29.19 17.81
C ILE A 36 -11.06 -27.89 18.56
N VAL A 37 -10.45 -28.01 19.74
CA VAL A 37 -10.07 -26.87 20.58
C VAL A 37 -8.67 -26.40 20.19
N THR A 38 -8.53 -25.13 19.80
CA THR A 38 -7.23 -24.52 19.45
C THR A 38 -7.00 -23.24 20.26
N ALA A 39 -5.77 -22.71 20.24
CA ALA A 39 -5.44 -21.42 20.85
C ALA A 39 -6.18 -20.23 20.20
N ALA A 40 -6.74 -20.40 18.99
CA ALA A 40 -7.52 -19.38 18.29
C ALA A 40 -9.03 -19.45 18.58
N GLY A 41 -9.53 -20.57 19.11
CA GLY A 41 -10.94 -20.86 19.30
C GLY A 41 -11.27 -22.34 19.09
N THR A 42 -12.55 -22.68 19.22
CA THR A 42 -13.08 -24.05 19.18
C THR A 42 -13.98 -24.24 17.96
N LEU A 43 -13.72 -25.30 17.19
CA LEU A 43 -14.60 -25.76 16.11
C LEU A 43 -15.48 -26.92 16.60
N ARG A 44 -16.79 -26.81 16.36
CA ARG A 44 -17.80 -27.82 16.70
C ARG A 44 -18.58 -28.25 15.46
N GLY A 45 -18.83 -29.55 15.31
CA GLY A 45 -19.71 -30.06 14.25
C GLY A 45 -21.19 -29.80 14.55
N THR A 46 -21.99 -29.47 13.54
CA THR A 46 -23.44 -29.22 13.72
C THR A 46 -24.34 -30.35 13.24
N GLY A 47 -23.78 -31.44 12.72
CA GLY A 47 -24.53 -32.56 12.14
C GLY A 47 -23.64 -33.72 11.71
N SER A 48 -24.27 -34.86 11.43
CA SER A 48 -23.62 -36.11 11.04
C SER A 48 -23.77 -36.45 9.55
N GLY A 49 -24.55 -35.65 8.79
CA GLY A 49 -24.84 -35.90 7.38
C GLY A 49 -23.72 -35.43 6.44
N PRO A 50 -23.39 -36.15 5.35
CA PRO A 50 -22.39 -35.73 4.36
C PRO A 50 -22.71 -34.41 3.63
N ALA A 51 -23.96 -33.95 3.67
CA ALA A 51 -24.40 -32.67 3.10
C ALA A 51 -24.29 -31.49 4.09
N ASP A 52 -24.03 -31.77 5.37
CA ASP A 52 -23.98 -30.73 6.41
C ASP A 52 -22.61 -30.04 6.35
N LEU A 53 -22.53 -28.89 5.69
CA LEU A 53 -21.26 -28.17 5.58
C LEU A 53 -20.98 -27.28 6.81
N ALA A 54 -21.99 -26.98 7.62
CA ALA A 54 -21.86 -26.03 8.71
C ALA A 54 -21.03 -26.58 9.88
N VAL A 55 -20.19 -25.72 10.44
CA VAL A 55 -19.45 -25.92 11.69
C VAL A 55 -19.57 -24.64 12.51
N ILE A 56 -19.71 -24.78 13.82
CA ILE A 56 -19.75 -23.64 14.74
C ILE A 56 -18.31 -23.32 15.15
N PHE A 57 -17.95 -22.05 15.07
CA PHE A 57 -16.72 -21.51 15.64
C PHE A 57 -17.06 -20.69 16.89
N GLU A 58 -16.48 -21.06 18.04
CA GLU A 58 -16.61 -20.33 19.29
C GLU A 58 -15.25 -19.79 19.73
N MET A 59 -15.22 -18.58 20.26
CA MET A 59 -14.01 -18.01 20.85
C MET A 59 -14.33 -17.03 21.97
N GLU A 60 -13.33 -16.78 22.80
CA GLU A 60 -13.35 -15.67 23.76
C GLU A 60 -12.58 -14.50 23.17
N GLU A 61 -13.29 -13.41 22.85
CA GLU A 61 -12.69 -12.14 22.49
C GLU A 61 -12.08 -11.49 23.73
N ARG A 62 -10.78 -11.19 23.69
CA ARG A 62 -10.06 -10.44 24.72
C ARG A 62 -9.88 -9.00 24.27
N ILE A 63 -10.28 -8.06 25.11
CA ILE A 63 -10.24 -6.62 24.82
C ILE A 63 -9.24 -5.98 25.79
N GLU A 64 -8.27 -5.25 25.25
CA GLU A 64 -7.25 -4.54 26.03
C GLU A 64 -7.90 -3.49 26.96
N ALA A 65 -7.34 -3.34 28.16
CA ALA A 65 -7.78 -2.30 29.09
C ALA A 65 -7.58 -0.88 28.48
N GLY A 66 -8.65 -0.06 28.53
CA GLY A 66 -8.60 1.34 28.12
C GLY A 66 -7.71 2.19 29.05
N PRO A 67 -7.35 3.42 28.65
CA PRO A 67 -6.72 4.37 29.58
C PRO A 67 -7.72 4.76 30.68
N ASP A 68 -7.24 5.12 31.87
CA ASP A 68 -8.09 5.59 32.97
C ASP A 68 -8.93 6.81 32.53
N GLY A 69 -10.25 6.64 32.44
CA GLY A 69 -11.21 7.64 31.94
C GLY A 69 -12.49 6.99 31.37
N PRO A 70 -13.47 7.76 30.85
CA PRO A 70 -14.65 7.22 30.19
C PRO A 70 -14.23 6.30 29.03
N GLY A 71 -14.33 4.99 29.25
CA GLY A 71 -13.73 3.99 28.37
C GLY A 71 -14.58 3.69 27.14
N ALA A 72 -13.99 3.84 25.95
CA ALA A 72 -14.56 3.25 24.74
C ALA A 72 -14.46 1.73 24.83
N LEU A 73 -15.61 1.04 24.75
CA LEU A 73 -15.64 -0.42 24.54
C LEU A 73 -15.69 -0.68 23.04
N ILE A 74 -14.66 -1.35 22.52
CA ILE A 74 -14.57 -1.73 21.11
C ILE A 74 -14.58 -3.26 21.06
N SER A 75 -15.73 -3.84 20.72
CA SER A 75 -15.83 -5.25 20.32
C SER A 75 -15.79 -5.31 18.80
N HIS A 76 -15.07 -6.30 18.25
CA HIS A 76 -14.93 -6.46 16.81
C HIS A 76 -15.99 -7.37 16.20
N THR A 77 -16.89 -7.94 17.01
CA THR A 77 -17.86 -8.98 16.63
C THR A 77 -17.18 -10.24 16.06
N ALA A 78 -17.95 -11.29 15.77
CA ALA A 78 -17.36 -12.55 15.29
C ALA A 78 -16.74 -12.45 13.87
N GLY A 79 -17.24 -11.54 13.02
CA GLY A 79 -16.90 -11.49 11.58
C GLY A 79 -15.40 -11.46 11.27
N PRO A 80 -14.65 -10.47 11.78
CA PRO A 80 -13.21 -10.36 11.51
C PRO A 80 -12.40 -11.58 11.98
N TYR A 81 -12.82 -12.24 13.07
CA TYR A 81 -12.18 -13.46 13.55
C TYR A 81 -12.52 -14.66 12.67
N LEU A 82 -13.75 -14.76 12.18
CA LEU A 82 -14.16 -15.82 11.25
C LEU A 82 -13.38 -15.74 9.92
N ASP A 83 -13.17 -14.54 9.39
CA ASP A 83 -12.40 -14.33 8.15
C ASP A 83 -10.94 -14.78 8.31
N ASP A 84 -10.30 -14.36 9.41
CA ASP A 84 -8.95 -14.80 9.75
C ASP A 84 -8.89 -16.30 10.01
N PHE A 85 -9.85 -16.81 10.77
CA PHE A 85 -9.85 -18.19 11.23
C PHE A 85 -10.13 -19.14 10.09
N ALA A 86 -11.01 -18.85 9.13
CA ALA A 86 -11.31 -19.74 7.99
C ALA A 86 -10.06 -20.12 7.18
N VAL A 87 -9.06 -19.24 7.10
CA VAL A 87 -7.80 -19.48 6.40
C VAL A 87 -6.98 -20.57 7.07
N ILE A 88 -6.97 -20.60 8.40
CA ILE A 88 -6.09 -21.45 9.21
C ILE A 88 -6.41 -22.96 9.04
N PRO A 89 -7.64 -23.47 9.23
CA PRO A 89 -7.99 -24.85 8.96
C PRO A 89 -7.99 -25.13 7.46
N SER A 90 -8.31 -24.17 6.58
CA SER A 90 -8.18 -24.39 5.13
C SER A 90 -6.75 -24.79 4.77
N PHE A 91 -5.77 -24.03 5.26
CA PHE A 91 -4.35 -24.28 5.03
C PHE A 91 -3.77 -25.46 5.85
N GLY A 92 -4.12 -25.53 7.14
CA GLY A 92 -3.55 -26.48 8.09
C GLY A 92 -4.07 -27.91 7.90
N LEU A 93 -5.38 -28.06 7.71
CA LEU A 93 -6.05 -29.35 7.52
C LEU A 93 -6.20 -29.72 6.04
N GLY A 94 -6.00 -28.76 5.13
CA GLY A 94 -6.06 -29.00 3.69
C GLY A 94 -7.49 -29.30 3.21
N GLY A 95 -8.46 -28.49 3.64
CA GLY A 95 -9.84 -28.52 3.17
C GLY A 95 -10.34 -27.13 2.79
N VAL A 96 -11.56 -27.04 2.29
CA VAL A 96 -12.20 -25.75 1.98
C VAL A 96 -12.95 -25.29 3.23
N VAL A 97 -12.59 -24.14 3.80
CA VAL A 97 -13.33 -23.50 4.89
C VAL A 97 -13.65 -22.06 4.51
N SER A 98 -14.92 -21.68 4.61
CA SER A 98 -15.39 -20.35 4.24
C SER A 98 -16.58 -19.93 5.08
N ARG A 99 -16.79 -18.63 5.23
CA ARG A 99 -18.06 -18.09 5.76
C ARG A 99 -19.20 -18.21 4.76
N GLU A 100 -18.88 -18.34 3.48
CA GLU A 100 -19.85 -18.43 2.40
C GLU A 100 -20.06 -19.89 1.98
N PRO A 101 -21.25 -20.46 2.19
CA PRO A 101 -21.52 -21.86 1.85
C PRO A 101 -21.44 -22.10 0.34
N ALA A 102 -21.69 -21.07 -0.48
CA ALA A 102 -21.60 -21.14 -1.93
C ALA A 102 -20.18 -21.48 -2.40
N ILE A 103 -19.15 -20.90 -1.76
CA ILE A 103 -17.73 -21.15 -2.10
C ILE A 103 -17.38 -22.62 -1.84
N VAL A 104 -17.78 -23.15 -0.68
CA VAL A 104 -17.52 -24.55 -0.34
C VAL A 104 -18.19 -25.48 -1.34
N ARG A 105 -19.46 -25.23 -1.68
CA ARG A 105 -20.20 -26.05 -2.64
C ARG A 105 -19.57 -26.02 -4.03
N ALA A 106 -19.24 -24.83 -4.55
CA ALA A 106 -18.67 -24.68 -5.88
C ALA A 106 -17.33 -25.40 -6.02
N LEU A 107 -16.52 -25.41 -4.96
CA LEU A 107 -15.22 -26.06 -4.97
C LEU A 107 -15.26 -27.58 -4.72
N THR A 108 -16.34 -28.12 -4.14
CA THR A 108 -16.39 -29.52 -3.66
C THR A 108 -17.58 -30.35 -4.17
N ASP A 109 -18.40 -29.83 -5.09
CA ASP A 109 -19.55 -30.57 -5.65
C ASP A 109 -19.16 -31.56 -6.77
N GLY A 110 -17.88 -31.57 -7.17
CA GLY A 110 -17.33 -32.46 -8.18
C GLY A 110 -17.65 -32.04 -9.62
N ARG A 111 -18.16 -30.81 -9.83
CA ARG A 111 -18.45 -30.29 -11.17
C ARG A 111 -17.27 -29.48 -11.73
N PRO A 112 -17.12 -29.43 -13.06
CA PRO A 112 -16.19 -28.51 -13.70
C PRO A 112 -16.55 -27.05 -13.42
N GLY A 113 -15.53 -26.24 -13.20
CA GLY A 113 -15.66 -24.79 -13.05
C GLY A 113 -15.64 -24.04 -14.39
N LEU A 114 -15.42 -22.73 -14.34
CA LEU A 114 -15.21 -21.89 -15.53
C LEU A 114 -13.80 -22.02 -16.11
N SER A 115 -12.83 -22.46 -15.28
CA SER A 115 -11.41 -22.48 -15.62
C SER A 115 -10.98 -23.67 -16.47
N SER A 116 -11.71 -24.79 -16.39
CA SER A 116 -11.38 -26.07 -17.02
C SER A 116 -12.63 -26.93 -17.21
N HIS A 117 -12.55 -27.91 -18.13
CA HIS A 117 -13.54 -28.98 -18.27
C HIS A 117 -13.46 -30.03 -17.15
N ASP A 118 -12.44 -29.95 -16.30
CA ASP A 118 -12.23 -30.85 -15.16
C ASP A 118 -12.62 -30.18 -13.84
N ALA A 119 -13.13 -30.98 -12.90
CA ALA A 119 -13.46 -30.52 -11.57
C ALA A 119 -12.20 -30.16 -10.74
N PRO A 120 -12.28 -29.20 -9.79
CA PRO A 120 -11.14 -28.81 -8.94
C PRO A 120 -10.44 -30.00 -8.26
N GLN A 121 -11.21 -31.00 -7.81
CA GLN A 121 -10.70 -32.23 -7.20
C GLN A 121 -9.74 -33.03 -8.07
N SER A 122 -9.76 -32.86 -9.40
CA SER A 122 -8.83 -33.55 -10.31
C SER A 122 -7.41 -32.94 -10.28
N PHE A 123 -7.26 -31.71 -9.78
CA PHE A 123 -5.99 -30.99 -9.78
C PHE A 123 -5.18 -31.16 -8.49
N ILE A 124 -5.87 -31.24 -7.34
CA ILE A 124 -5.25 -31.27 -6.02
C ILE A 124 -5.89 -32.35 -5.16
N PHE A 125 -5.07 -33.30 -4.72
CA PHE A 125 -5.49 -34.44 -3.92
C PHE A 125 -6.05 -33.97 -2.58
N ARG A 126 -7.21 -34.54 -2.19
CA ARG A 126 -7.95 -34.29 -0.94
C ARG A 126 -8.58 -32.91 -0.81
N PHE A 127 -7.92 -31.82 -1.18
CA PHE A 127 -8.36 -30.47 -0.82
C PHE A 127 -9.81 -30.16 -1.19
N PHE A 128 -10.22 -30.58 -2.39
CA PHE A 128 -11.55 -30.35 -2.96
C PHE A 128 -12.46 -31.58 -2.90
N ASP A 129 -12.06 -32.64 -2.19
CA ASP A 129 -12.92 -33.82 -2.02
C ASP A 129 -14.24 -33.39 -1.38
N ARG A 130 -15.34 -34.02 -1.80
CA ARG A 130 -16.68 -33.72 -1.27
C ARG A 130 -16.75 -33.80 0.26
N THR A 131 -15.97 -34.70 0.87
CA THR A 131 -15.96 -34.90 2.32
C THR A 131 -14.59 -35.40 2.76
N LEU A 132 -14.01 -34.74 3.77
CA LEU A 132 -12.70 -35.06 4.34
C LEU A 132 -12.82 -35.45 5.80
N TYR A 133 -12.58 -36.73 6.10
CA TYR A 133 -12.54 -37.22 7.48
C TYR A 133 -11.20 -36.90 8.13
N LEU A 134 -11.25 -36.21 9.26
CA LEU A 134 -10.08 -35.92 10.08
C LEU A 134 -9.78 -37.09 11.01
N THR A 135 -8.50 -37.40 11.15
CA THR A 135 -8.00 -38.33 12.17
C THR A 135 -7.56 -37.57 13.42
N ASP A 136 -7.41 -38.28 14.55
CA ASP A 136 -6.89 -37.67 15.78
C ASP A 136 -5.47 -37.09 15.59
N GLU A 137 -4.66 -37.71 14.73
CA GLU A 137 -3.33 -37.21 14.35
C GLU A 137 -3.42 -35.89 13.57
N ASP A 138 -4.37 -35.77 12.62
CA ASP A 138 -4.61 -34.52 11.89
C ASP A 138 -5.02 -33.40 12.86
N VAL A 139 -5.88 -33.71 13.84
CA VAL A 139 -6.34 -32.76 14.86
C VAL A 139 -5.19 -32.30 15.76
N ALA A 140 -4.38 -33.23 16.28
CA ALA A 140 -3.25 -32.91 17.14
C ALA A 140 -2.19 -32.06 16.42
N ALA A 141 -1.86 -32.43 15.17
CA ALA A 141 -0.94 -31.66 14.32
C ALA A 141 -1.46 -30.24 14.06
N PHE A 142 -2.76 -30.10 13.80
CA PHE A 142 -3.39 -28.81 13.60
C PHE A 142 -3.37 -27.94 14.85
N GLN A 143 -3.69 -28.49 16.02
CA GLN A 143 -3.64 -27.77 17.31
C GLN A 143 -2.24 -27.24 17.60
N SER A 144 -1.21 -28.06 17.37
CA SER A 144 0.20 -27.68 17.52
C SER A 144 0.58 -26.55 16.55
N PHE A 145 0.16 -26.67 15.29
CA PHE A 145 0.39 -25.64 14.27
C PHE A 145 -0.25 -24.30 14.63
N VAL A 146 -1.52 -24.27 15.07
CA VAL A 146 -2.20 -23.02 15.46
C VAL A 146 -1.51 -22.36 16.65
N THR A 147 -1.08 -23.16 17.63
CA THR A 147 -0.35 -22.66 18.80
C THR A 147 0.97 -21.99 18.38
N THR A 148 1.74 -22.65 17.51
CA THR A 148 3.00 -22.11 16.99
C THR A 148 2.77 -20.83 16.19
N LEU A 149 1.78 -20.82 15.29
CA LEU A 149 1.42 -19.66 14.47
C LEU A 149 1.07 -18.43 15.31
N LEU A 150 0.22 -18.57 16.33
CA LEU A 150 -0.17 -17.45 17.18
C LEU A 150 0.98 -16.97 18.09
N GLY A 151 1.92 -17.86 18.41
CA GLY A 151 3.11 -17.57 19.22
C GLY A 151 4.17 -16.72 18.52
N LEU A 152 4.19 -16.67 17.18
CA LEU A 152 5.20 -15.93 16.39
C LEU A 152 5.30 -14.43 16.77
N GLU A 153 6.45 -13.81 16.55
CA GLU A 153 6.57 -12.33 16.54
C GLU A 153 5.52 -11.69 15.60
N ARG A 154 5.04 -10.48 15.91
CA ARG A 154 4.00 -9.80 15.12
C ARG A 154 4.34 -9.73 13.63
N LYS A 155 5.58 -9.35 13.31
CA LYS A 155 6.05 -9.26 11.92
C LYS A 155 5.94 -10.61 11.21
N SER A 156 6.48 -11.68 11.81
CA SER A 156 6.45 -13.03 11.24
C SER A 156 5.04 -13.61 11.16
N PHE A 157 4.17 -13.33 12.13
CA PHE A 157 2.76 -13.70 12.07
C PHE A 157 2.04 -13.03 10.89
N LEU A 158 2.23 -11.72 10.69
CA LEU A 158 1.63 -10.99 9.57
C LEU A 158 2.08 -11.55 8.22
N GLY A 159 3.38 -11.85 8.08
CA GLY A 159 3.91 -12.52 6.88
C GLY A 159 3.29 -13.90 6.66
N ALA A 160 3.27 -14.74 7.70
CA ALA A 160 2.74 -16.10 7.62
C ALA A 160 1.25 -16.13 7.28
N ILE A 161 0.42 -15.35 7.98
CA ILE A 161 -1.03 -15.34 7.76
C ILE A 161 -1.37 -14.77 6.38
N GLN A 162 -0.60 -13.78 5.89
CA GLN A 162 -0.78 -13.25 4.54
C GLN A 162 -0.43 -14.28 3.48
N ALA A 163 0.69 -15.00 3.63
CA ALA A 163 1.06 -16.10 2.72
C ALA A 163 0.01 -17.21 2.71
N MET A 164 -0.51 -17.62 3.88
CA MET A 164 -1.59 -18.61 3.97
C MET A 164 -2.87 -18.11 3.29
N ARG A 165 -3.27 -16.86 3.53
CA ARG A 165 -4.42 -16.23 2.87
C ARG A 165 -4.27 -16.23 1.35
N THR A 166 -3.11 -15.84 0.84
CA THR A 166 -2.83 -15.84 -0.59
C THR A 166 -2.85 -17.26 -1.16
N CYS A 167 -2.31 -18.25 -0.45
CA CYS A 167 -2.37 -19.66 -0.85
C CYS A 167 -3.81 -20.19 -0.88
N VAL A 168 -4.62 -19.94 0.15
CA VAL A 168 -6.03 -20.37 0.20
C VAL A 168 -6.85 -19.67 -0.87
N ALA A 169 -6.67 -18.37 -1.07
CA ALA A 169 -7.30 -17.64 -2.15
C ALA A 169 -6.90 -18.19 -3.53
N ALA A 170 -5.64 -18.60 -3.70
CA ALA A 170 -5.19 -19.29 -4.91
C ALA A 170 -5.96 -20.59 -5.16
N LEU A 171 -6.20 -21.38 -4.11
CA LEU A 171 -6.96 -22.63 -4.20
C LEU A 171 -8.42 -22.37 -4.55
N HIS A 172 -9.03 -21.32 -4.00
CA HIS A 172 -10.38 -20.90 -4.37
C HIS A 172 -10.47 -20.47 -5.84
N ARG A 173 -9.36 -20.02 -6.43
CA ARG A 173 -9.30 -19.63 -7.85
C ARG A 173 -9.11 -20.80 -8.83
N VAL A 174 -8.98 -22.03 -8.33
CA VAL A 174 -8.84 -23.20 -9.21
C VAL A 174 -10.11 -23.40 -10.06
N GLU A 175 -11.28 -23.08 -9.51
CA GLU A 175 -12.56 -23.19 -10.23
C GLU A 175 -12.72 -22.16 -11.36
N ASP A 176 -12.23 -20.93 -11.19
CA ASP A 176 -12.52 -19.81 -12.10
C ASP A 176 -11.34 -19.40 -12.98
N ASN A 177 -10.09 -19.49 -12.49
CA ASN A 177 -8.91 -19.11 -13.26
C ASN A 177 -7.63 -19.84 -12.79
N LEU A 178 -7.27 -20.91 -13.50
CA LEU A 178 -6.05 -21.70 -13.26
C LEU A 178 -4.76 -20.87 -13.32
N ALA A 179 -4.62 -19.96 -14.30
CA ALA A 179 -3.40 -19.16 -14.45
C ALA A 179 -3.19 -18.22 -13.24
N HIS A 180 -4.28 -17.63 -12.74
CA HIS A 180 -4.26 -16.79 -11.56
C HIS A 180 -4.01 -17.62 -10.29
N ALA A 181 -4.68 -18.76 -10.12
CA ALA A 181 -4.42 -19.70 -9.03
C ALA A 181 -2.93 -20.08 -8.95
N TYR A 182 -2.34 -20.50 -10.08
CA TYR A 182 -0.93 -20.86 -10.16
C TYR A 182 -0.01 -19.69 -9.75
N THR A 183 -0.32 -18.50 -10.27
CA THR A 183 0.42 -17.25 -9.99
C THR A 183 0.34 -16.86 -8.50
N MET A 184 -0.83 -17.01 -7.88
CA MET A 184 -1.03 -16.68 -6.47
C MET A 184 -0.29 -17.65 -5.54
N MET A 185 -0.23 -18.95 -5.84
CA MET A 185 0.58 -19.90 -5.06
C MET A 185 2.08 -19.58 -5.09
N VAL A 186 2.60 -19.13 -6.24
CA VAL A 186 3.98 -18.63 -6.36
C VAL A 186 4.15 -17.35 -5.53
N SER A 187 3.20 -16.43 -5.64
CA SER A 187 3.26 -15.13 -4.97
C SER A 187 3.17 -15.23 -3.44
N ALA A 188 2.46 -16.24 -2.92
CA ALA A 188 2.38 -16.52 -1.48
C ALA A 188 3.75 -16.82 -0.86
N VAL A 189 4.62 -17.52 -1.57
CA VAL A 189 6.00 -17.79 -1.11
C VAL A 189 6.93 -16.63 -1.48
N GLU A 190 6.71 -15.96 -2.61
CA GLU A 190 7.48 -14.78 -3.00
C GLU A 190 7.36 -13.65 -1.97
N SER A 191 6.18 -13.42 -1.38
CA SER A 191 6.01 -12.41 -0.33
C SER A 191 6.84 -12.74 0.92
N LEU A 192 6.90 -14.02 1.31
CA LEU A 192 7.76 -14.43 2.43
C LEU A 192 9.24 -14.28 2.10
N ALA A 193 9.64 -14.65 0.89
CA ALA A 193 11.01 -14.49 0.44
C ALA A 193 11.43 -13.01 0.49
N GLN A 194 10.61 -12.10 -0.01
CA GLN A 194 10.94 -10.66 -0.04
C GLN A 194 11.16 -10.06 1.36
N ASP A 195 10.36 -10.48 2.35
CA ASP A 195 10.34 -9.86 3.67
C ASP A 195 11.21 -10.60 4.72
N PHE A 196 11.55 -11.87 4.49
CA PHE A 196 12.15 -12.77 5.49
C PHE A 196 13.29 -13.68 4.99
N ASP A 197 13.79 -13.54 3.76
CA ASP A 197 14.87 -14.41 3.26
C ASP A 197 16.27 -14.09 3.83
N GLY A 198 16.46 -12.93 4.44
CA GLY A 198 17.77 -12.45 4.90
C GLY A 198 18.82 -12.36 3.78
N TYR A 199 18.41 -12.43 2.51
CA TYR A 199 19.30 -12.55 1.37
C TYR A 199 19.76 -11.17 0.91
N ALA A 200 21.06 -10.91 1.04
CA ALA A 200 21.72 -9.77 0.42
C ALA A 200 22.26 -10.19 -0.96
N PRO A 201 21.77 -9.61 -2.07
CA PRO A 201 22.29 -9.92 -3.41
C PRO A 201 23.75 -9.46 -3.54
N VAL A 202 24.62 -10.33 -4.03
CA VAL A 202 26.03 -10.00 -4.29
C VAL A 202 26.26 -9.72 -5.77
N TRP A 203 27.33 -9.02 -6.14
CA TRP A 203 27.60 -8.66 -7.55
C TRP A 203 27.74 -9.86 -8.49
N ALA A 204 28.17 -11.01 -7.96
CA ALA A 204 28.21 -12.28 -8.69
C ALA A 204 26.81 -12.80 -9.07
N ASP A 205 25.77 -12.28 -8.42
CA ASP A 205 24.38 -12.63 -8.69
C ASP A 205 23.79 -11.91 -9.91
N ILE A 206 24.52 -10.98 -10.54
CA ILE A 206 24.06 -10.40 -11.80
C ILE A 206 24.44 -11.31 -12.97
N ASP A 207 23.56 -11.42 -13.97
CA ASP A 207 23.86 -12.14 -15.21
C ASP A 207 25.22 -11.73 -15.78
N GLU A 208 26.00 -12.71 -16.23
CA GLU A 208 27.39 -12.48 -16.62
C GLU A 208 27.53 -11.46 -17.75
N LYS A 209 26.58 -11.45 -18.70
CA LYS A 209 26.59 -10.50 -19.83
C LYS A 209 26.37 -9.07 -19.35
N LYS A 210 25.43 -8.86 -18.43
CA LYS A 210 25.17 -7.55 -17.79
C LYS A 210 26.34 -7.10 -16.93
N ARG A 211 26.87 -8.00 -16.10
CA ARG A 211 28.01 -7.73 -15.22
C ARG A 211 29.24 -7.27 -16.00
N LYS A 212 29.55 -7.93 -17.13
CA LYS A 212 30.65 -7.54 -18.02
C LYS A 212 30.46 -6.15 -18.62
N ALA A 213 29.24 -5.83 -19.09
CA ALA A 213 28.94 -4.53 -19.66
C ALA A 213 29.07 -3.39 -18.62
N VAL A 214 28.53 -3.59 -17.42
CA VAL A 214 28.62 -2.58 -16.34
C VAL A 214 30.05 -2.44 -15.82
N ASN A 215 30.77 -3.54 -15.60
CA ASN A 215 32.17 -3.48 -15.18
C ASN A 215 33.07 -2.78 -16.21
N LEU A 216 32.76 -2.90 -17.50
CA LEU A 216 33.47 -2.20 -18.56
C LEU A 216 33.22 -0.68 -18.48
N ALA A 217 31.98 -0.25 -18.23
CA ALA A 217 31.64 1.16 -18.08
C ALA A 217 32.24 1.80 -16.81
N LEU A 218 32.38 1.02 -15.73
CA LEU A 218 32.95 1.46 -14.46
C LEU A 218 34.49 1.42 -14.41
N LYS A 219 35.16 0.97 -15.47
CA LYS A 219 36.60 0.68 -15.46
C LYS A 219 37.49 1.90 -15.23
N ALA A 220 36.99 3.11 -15.49
CA ALA A 220 37.69 4.39 -15.31
C ALA A 220 37.14 5.21 -14.12
N VAL A 221 36.24 4.63 -13.32
CA VAL A 221 35.62 5.26 -12.15
C VAL A 221 36.33 4.78 -10.90
N GLU A 222 36.55 5.65 -9.92
CA GLU A 222 37.11 5.26 -8.62
C GLU A 222 36.32 4.11 -7.97
N ASP A 223 37.02 3.26 -7.22
CA ASP A 223 36.46 2.02 -6.67
C ASP A 223 35.26 2.27 -5.74
N ASP A 224 35.29 3.31 -4.92
CA ASP A 224 34.17 3.66 -4.03
C ASP A 224 32.90 4.08 -4.80
N ALA A 225 33.05 4.87 -5.85
CA ALA A 225 31.94 5.27 -6.71
C ALA A 225 31.43 4.07 -7.54
N SER A 226 32.33 3.21 -8.01
CA SER A 226 31.98 1.96 -8.69
C SER A 226 31.19 1.02 -7.80
N ASP A 227 31.57 0.86 -6.54
CA ASP A 227 30.87 0.00 -5.59
C ASP A 227 29.52 0.57 -5.19
N ARG A 228 29.38 1.89 -5.06
CA ARG A 228 28.07 2.55 -4.88
C ARG A 228 27.14 2.31 -6.06
N VAL A 229 27.64 2.37 -7.30
CA VAL A 229 26.83 2.07 -8.50
C VAL A 229 26.43 0.59 -8.54
N ARG A 230 27.36 -0.34 -8.23
CA ARG A 230 27.06 -1.77 -8.15
C ARG A 230 26.01 -2.06 -7.08
N ALA A 231 26.14 -1.45 -5.89
CA ALA A 231 25.17 -1.58 -4.80
C ALA A 231 23.79 -1.04 -5.18
N ALA A 232 23.73 0.11 -5.87
CA ALA A 232 22.48 0.68 -6.37
C ALA A 232 21.79 -0.25 -7.39
N ILE A 233 22.54 -0.83 -8.32
CA ILE A 233 22.00 -1.78 -9.30
C ILE A 233 21.48 -3.05 -8.61
N LEU A 234 22.25 -3.59 -7.65
CA LEU A 234 21.84 -4.75 -6.86
C LEU A 234 20.55 -4.50 -6.05
N GLY A 235 20.33 -3.25 -5.63
CA GLY A 235 19.12 -2.82 -4.91
C GLY A 235 17.84 -2.82 -5.75
N HIS A 236 17.93 -2.79 -7.09
CA HIS A 236 16.77 -2.57 -7.97
C HIS A 236 16.49 -3.71 -8.98
N GLU A 237 17.29 -4.79 -9.02
CA GLU A 237 17.15 -5.79 -10.08
C GLU A 237 16.10 -6.89 -9.77
N HIS A 238 15.09 -7.06 -10.65
CA HIS A 238 14.12 -8.17 -10.60
C HIS A 238 14.76 -9.57 -10.66
N LEU A 239 15.98 -9.69 -11.19
CA LEU A 239 16.76 -10.94 -11.18
C LEU A 239 17.12 -11.39 -9.75
N ALA A 240 17.25 -10.44 -8.81
CA ALA A 240 17.39 -10.74 -7.40
C ALA A 240 16.12 -11.44 -6.88
N LEU A 241 14.91 -11.01 -7.26
CA LEU A 241 13.65 -11.59 -6.76
C LEU A 241 13.48 -13.06 -7.15
N SER A 242 13.74 -13.42 -8.41
CA SER A 242 13.67 -14.83 -8.84
C SER A 242 14.69 -15.72 -8.13
N ARG A 243 15.87 -15.18 -7.80
CA ARG A 243 16.91 -15.91 -7.05
C ARG A 243 16.53 -16.05 -5.57
N ARG A 244 16.10 -14.95 -4.94
CA ARG A 244 15.56 -14.90 -3.57
C ARG A 244 14.45 -15.92 -3.37
N TYR A 245 13.45 -15.91 -4.25
CA TYR A 245 12.36 -16.88 -4.25
C TYR A 245 12.85 -18.33 -4.26
N ARG A 246 13.79 -18.66 -5.16
CA ARG A 246 14.34 -20.02 -5.26
C ARG A 246 15.16 -20.41 -4.04
N HIS A 247 16.05 -19.51 -3.60
CA HIS A 247 16.88 -19.72 -2.43
C HIS A 247 16.03 -19.96 -1.18
N PHE A 248 15.01 -19.12 -0.97
CA PHE A 248 14.07 -19.23 0.13
C PHE A 248 13.33 -20.57 0.13
N ILE A 249 12.84 -21.04 -1.03
CA ILE A 249 12.21 -22.36 -1.11
C ILE A 249 13.20 -23.47 -0.76
N LEU A 250 14.38 -23.45 -1.37
CA LEU A 250 15.40 -24.48 -1.17
C LEU A 250 15.90 -24.52 0.27
N SER A 251 15.99 -23.39 0.97
CA SER A 251 16.38 -23.34 2.38
C SER A 251 15.30 -23.94 3.29
N HIS A 252 14.03 -23.91 2.89
CA HIS A 252 12.88 -24.41 3.66
C HIS A 252 12.44 -25.83 3.29
N ILE A 253 13.12 -26.50 2.36
CA ILE A 253 12.85 -27.89 2.00
C ILE A 253 13.98 -28.80 2.52
N ASP A 254 13.61 -29.83 3.27
CA ASP A 254 14.53 -30.82 3.83
C ASP A 254 14.44 -32.20 3.15
N ASP A 255 15.20 -33.17 3.66
CA ASP A 255 15.15 -34.56 3.20
C ASP A 255 13.82 -35.25 3.49
N GLY A 256 13.13 -34.85 4.57
CA GLY A 256 11.82 -35.35 4.96
C GLY A 256 10.77 -35.06 3.90
N PHE A 257 10.85 -33.90 3.24
CA PHE A 257 10.01 -33.59 2.07
C PHE A 257 10.07 -34.74 1.05
N PHE A 258 11.24 -35.13 0.56
CA PHE A 258 11.33 -36.14 -0.51
C PHE A 258 11.04 -37.57 -0.05
N ARG A 259 11.21 -37.87 1.24
CA ARG A 259 11.07 -39.24 1.79
C ARG A 259 9.69 -39.53 2.38
N ALA A 260 8.84 -38.51 2.57
CA ALA A 260 7.52 -38.69 3.16
C ALA A 260 6.63 -39.65 2.33
N PRO A 261 5.95 -40.63 2.94
CA PRO A 261 5.08 -41.56 2.23
C PRO A 261 3.92 -40.80 1.56
N ARG A 262 3.60 -41.18 0.31
CA ARG A 262 2.57 -40.53 -0.51
C ARG A 262 1.36 -41.44 -0.66
N LYS A 263 0.17 -40.84 -0.53
CA LYS A 263 -1.12 -41.53 -0.69
C LYS A 263 -1.61 -41.56 -2.14
N ALA A 264 -1.16 -40.64 -3.00
CA ALA A 264 -1.58 -40.55 -4.41
C ALA A 264 -0.55 -39.83 -5.29
N GLY A 265 -0.59 -40.12 -6.60
CA GLY A 265 0.19 -39.46 -7.65
C GLY A 265 1.68 -39.79 -7.69
N ARG A 266 2.35 -39.31 -8.75
CA ARG A 266 3.81 -39.43 -8.90
C ARG A 266 4.52 -38.31 -8.12
N PRO A 267 5.41 -38.64 -7.17
CA PRO A 267 6.14 -37.63 -6.41
C PRO A 267 7.20 -36.93 -7.27
N MET A 268 7.48 -35.68 -6.93
CA MET A 268 8.58 -34.90 -7.50
C MET A 268 9.95 -35.51 -7.12
N ALA A 269 10.82 -35.70 -8.10
CA ALA A 269 12.21 -36.05 -7.85
C ALA A 269 13.03 -34.82 -7.41
N ARG A 270 14.07 -35.04 -6.61
CA ARG A 270 14.91 -33.94 -6.08
C ARG A 270 15.50 -33.03 -7.16
N TYR A 271 15.94 -33.62 -8.27
CA TYR A 271 16.52 -32.86 -9.38
C TYR A 271 15.48 -32.09 -10.22
N GLU A 272 14.18 -32.36 -10.03
CA GLU A 272 13.09 -31.65 -10.70
C GLU A 272 12.67 -30.39 -9.93
N LEU A 273 12.99 -30.30 -8.63
CA LEU A 273 12.58 -29.20 -7.76
C LEU A 273 13.10 -27.85 -8.25
N GLU A 274 14.42 -27.67 -8.34
CA GLU A 274 15.01 -26.38 -8.72
C GLU A 274 14.58 -25.92 -10.14
N PRO A 275 14.63 -26.79 -11.17
CA PRO A 275 14.10 -26.42 -12.49
C PRO A 275 12.60 -26.08 -12.46
N GLY A 276 11.82 -26.82 -11.67
CA GLY A 276 10.38 -26.63 -11.50
C GLY A 276 10.03 -25.29 -10.87
N ILE A 277 10.63 -24.93 -9.73
CA ILE A 277 10.38 -23.64 -9.06
C ILE A 277 10.83 -22.46 -9.91
N ARG A 278 11.93 -22.61 -10.66
CA ARG A 278 12.38 -21.58 -11.62
C ARG A 278 11.34 -21.38 -12.72
N ARG A 279 10.79 -22.47 -13.26
CA ARG A 279 9.74 -22.39 -14.29
C ARG A 279 8.46 -21.79 -13.71
N ALA A 280 8.07 -22.16 -12.49
CA ALA A 280 6.89 -21.61 -11.83
C ALA A 280 6.98 -20.09 -11.67
N TYR A 281 8.12 -19.58 -11.21
CA TYR A 281 8.39 -18.14 -11.14
C TYR A 281 8.29 -17.46 -12.52
N ASN A 282 8.90 -18.05 -13.54
CA ASN A 282 8.86 -17.49 -14.90
C ASN A 282 7.43 -17.46 -15.48
N LEU A 283 6.62 -18.49 -15.21
CA LEU A 283 5.21 -18.52 -15.63
C LEU A 283 4.40 -17.43 -14.93
N ARG A 284 4.58 -17.27 -13.62
CA ARG A 284 3.98 -16.18 -12.84
C ARG A 284 4.39 -14.81 -13.38
N SER A 285 5.68 -14.61 -13.63
CA SER A 285 6.22 -13.36 -14.19
C SER A 285 5.64 -13.07 -15.58
N ALA A 286 5.54 -14.08 -16.45
CA ALA A 286 4.97 -13.92 -17.78
C ALA A 286 3.47 -13.63 -17.73
N TYR A 287 2.72 -14.24 -16.80
CA TYR A 287 1.31 -13.94 -16.61
C TYR A 287 1.10 -12.50 -16.13
N ILE A 288 1.86 -12.03 -15.13
CA ILE A 288 1.66 -10.69 -14.57
C ILE A 288 2.11 -9.58 -15.54
N HIS A 289 3.25 -9.75 -16.21
CA HIS A 289 3.82 -8.69 -17.05
C HIS A 289 3.39 -8.75 -18.52
N GLN A 290 2.87 -9.89 -18.99
CA GLN A 290 2.54 -10.09 -20.40
C GLN A 290 1.14 -10.72 -20.60
N LEU A 291 0.40 -11.00 -19.52
CA LEU A 291 -0.89 -11.72 -19.56
C LEU A 291 -0.80 -13.04 -20.34
N ARG A 292 0.39 -13.66 -20.34
CA ARG A 292 0.62 -14.90 -21.08
C ARG A 292 -0.15 -16.03 -20.42
N ALA A 293 -0.97 -16.72 -21.22
CA ALA A 293 -1.74 -17.88 -20.77
C ALA A 293 -0.84 -18.96 -20.17
N LEU A 294 -1.38 -19.68 -19.18
CA LEU A 294 -0.72 -20.87 -18.63
C LEU A 294 -0.58 -21.93 -19.73
N PRO A 295 0.59 -22.60 -19.85
CA PRO A 295 0.76 -23.67 -20.83
C PRO A 295 -0.30 -24.76 -20.65
N THR A 296 -0.89 -25.25 -21.75
CA THR A 296 -1.96 -26.26 -21.72
C THR A 296 -1.57 -27.51 -20.94
N ALA A 297 -0.30 -27.90 -20.96
CA ALA A 297 0.22 -29.01 -20.18
C ALA A 297 -0.04 -28.86 -18.66
N LEU A 298 -0.14 -27.64 -18.12
CA LEU A 298 -0.47 -27.40 -16.71
C LEU A 298 -1.97 -27.23 -16.46
N SER A 299 -2.75 -26.96 -17.51
CA SER A 299 -4.20 -26.77 -17.42
C SER A 299 -4.98 -28.10 -17.38
N LEU A 300 -4.29 -29.22 -17.56
CA LEU A 300 -4.87 -30.57 -17.52
C LEU A 300 -4.59 -31.24 -16.16
N PRO A 301 -5.47 -32.13 -15.67
CA PRO A 301 -5.19 -33.01 -14.55
C PRO A 301 -3.99 -33.94 -14.82
N HIS A 302 -3.23 -34.26 -13.77
CA HIS A 302 -2.03 -35.13 -13.85
C HIS A 302 -2.12 -36.34 -12.93
N GLU A 303 -3.32 -36.81 -12.59
CA GLU A 303 -3.53 -37.91 -11.63
C GLU A 303 -2.78 -37.66 -10.30
N TYR A 304 -2.77 -36.40 -9.85
CA TYR A 304 -2.03 -35.93 -8.69
C TYR A 304 -0.49 -36.04 -8.80
N GLY A 305 0.05 -36.23 -9.99
CA GLY A 305 1.47 -36.09 -10.27
C GLY A 305 1.94 -34.67 -9.95
N GLU A 306 3.09 -34.54 -9.29
CA GLU A 306 3.61 -33.25 -8.81
C GLU A 306 4.42 -32.49 -9.87
N THR A 307 4.87 -33.21 -10.90
CA THR A 307 5.64 -32.66 -12.01
C THR A 307 5.06 -33.09 -13.35
N THR A 308 5.22 -32.23 -14.34
CA THR A 308 5.01 -32.54 -15.75
C THR A 308 6.16 -31.95 -16.57
N GLU A 309 6.17 -32.20 -17.88
CA GLU A 309 7.19 -31.68 -18.79
C GLU A 309 6.62 -30.64 -19.74
N ILE A 310 7.33 -29.51 -19.87
CA ILE A 310 7.03 -28.45 -20.84
C ILE A 310 8.33 -28.13 -21.56
N ASP A 311 8.35 -28.29 -22.88
CA ASP A 311 9.57 -28.12 -23.69
C ASP A 311 10.75 -28.99 -23.20
N ARG A 312 10.46 -30.24 -22.79
CA ARG A 312 11.42 -31.20 -22.18
C ARG A 312 12.09 -30.71 -20.90
N LYS A 313 11.44 -29.79 -20.16
CA LYS A 313 11.89 -29.30 -18.87
C LYS A 313 10.85 -29.56 -17.79
N PRO A 314 11.25 -29.92 -16.56
CA PRO A 314 10.31 -30.09 -15.45
C PRO A 314 9.52 -28.80 -15.17
N ALA A 315 8.22 -28.97 -14.95
CA ALA A 315 7.32 -27.93 -14.49
C ALA A 315 6.46 -28.48 -13.35
N LEU A 316 6.20 -27.64 -12.35
CA LEU A 316 5.33 -28.01 -11.23
C LEU A 316 3.87 -27.98 -11.68
N THR A 317 3.15 -29.07 -11.44
CA THR A 317 1.68 -29.11 -11.57
C THR A 317 1.02 -28.36 -10.41
N PHE A 318 -0.31 -28.23 -10.40
CA PHE A 318 -1.04 -27.66 -9.25
C PHE A 318 -0.79 -28.44 -7.97
N GLN A 319 -0.83 -29.77 -8.02
CA GLN A 319 -0.53 -30.63 -6.87
C GLN A 319 0.90 -30.41 -6.36
N GLY A 320 1.89 -30.37 -7.26
CA GLY A 320 3.29 -30.15 -6.88
C GLY A 320 3.56 -28.76 -6.33
N LEU A 321 2.99 -27.73 -6.96
CA LEU A 321 3.12 -26.35 -6.51
C LEU A 321 2.45 -26.14 -5.15
N TYR A 322 1.21 -26.61 -4.98
CA TYR A 322 0.50 -26.54 -3.70
C TYR A 322 1.31 -27.20 -2.58
N ARG A 323 1.84 -28.40 -2.83
CA ARG A 323 2.67 -29.12 -1.86
C ARG A 323 3.92 -28.33 -1.48
N VAL A 324 4.66 -27.80 -2.46
CA VAL A 324 5.86 -26.99 -2.22
C VAL A 324 5.49 -25.75 -1.40
N THR A 325 4.48 -25.01 -1.82
CA THR A 325 4.01 -23.79 -1.15
C THR A 325 3.58 -24.08 0.29
N ALA A 326 2.74 -25.10 0.51
CA ALA A 326 2.26 -25.47 1.83
C ALA A 326 3.42 -25.91 2.75
N HIS A 327 4.36 -26.71 2.24
CA HIS A 327 5.51 -27.14 3.03
C HIS A 327 6.43 -25.96 3.41
N VAL A 328 6.72 -25.06 2.47
CA VAL A 328 7.58 -23.90 2.73
C VAL A 328 6.95 -22.96 3.75
N ILE A 329 5.66 -22.67 3.64
CA ILE A 329 4.96 -21.81 4.62
C ILE A 329 4.92 -22.48 6.01
N ARG A 330 4.70 -23.80 6.10
CA ARG A 330 4.76 -24.53 7.38
C ARG A 330 6.16 -24.49 7.99
N SER A 331 7.18 -24.79 7.17
CA SER A 331 8.58 -24.76 7.60
C SER A 331 9.00 -23.35 8.03
N PHE A 332 8.50 -22.30 7.36
CA PHE A 332 8.69 -20.92 7.80
C PHE A 332 8.13 -20.73 9.21
N VAL A 333 6.85 -21.04 9.44
CA VAL A 333 6.21 -20.92 10.77
C VAL A 333 6.98 -21.68 11.85
N GLU A 334 7.41 -22.91 11.58
CA GLU A 334 8.13 -23.76 12.54
C GLU A 334 9.52 -23.23 12.92
N ARG A 335 10.17 -22.49 12.02
CA ARG A 335 11.53 -21.97 12.22
C ARG A 335 11.56 -20.57 12.84
N GLN A 336 10.45 -19.85 12.83
CA GLN A 336 10.37 -18.51 13.40
C GLN A 336 10.32 -18.55 14.93
N PRO A 337 10.91 -17.56 15.62
CA PRO A 337 10.89 -17.51 17.08
C PRO A 337 9.47 -17.25 17.61
N ALA A 338 9.12 -17.95 18.68
CA ALA A 338 7.91 -17.68 19.45
C ALA A 338 8.20 -16.66 20.55
N VAL A 339 7.29 -15.70 20.71
CA VAL A 339 7.38 -14.61 21.69
C VAL A 339 6.11 -14.60 22.53
N ALA A 340 6.26 -14.70 23.85
CA ALA A 340 5.13 -14.75 24.78
C ALA A 340 4.43 -13.38 24.96
N VAL A 341 5.19 -12.29 25.02
CA VAL A 341 4.69 -10.92 25.19
C VAL A 341 5.47 -9.97 24.28
N GLU A 342 4.77 -9.15 23.52
CA GLU A 342 5.33 -8.24 22.52
C GLU A 342 4.44 -7.00 22.41
N PRO A 343 4.57 -6.01 23.32
CA PRO A 343 3.73 -4.83 23.30
C PRO A 343 3.88 -4.08 21.98
N TYR A 344 2.77 -3.87 21.26
CA TYR A 344 2.77 -3.35 19.89
C TYR A 344 1.55 -2.45 19.66
N ASN A 345 1.71 -1.34 18.94
CA ASN A 345 0.59 -0.45 18.61
C ASN A 345 -0.22 -0.98 17.41
N TYR A 346 -1.24 -1.80 17.68
CA TYR A 346 -2.13 -2.36 16.67
C TYR A 346 -3.39 -1.50 16.41
N SER A 347 -3.41 -0.22 16.80
CA SER A 347 -4.63 0.61 16.74
C SER A 347 -5.23 0.72 15.33
N LEU A 348 -4.38 0.82 14.31
CA LEU A 348 -4.79 0.87 12.90
C LEU A 348 -5.11 -0.50 12.30
N GLU A 349 -4.73 -1.60 12.97
CA GLU A 349 -4.97 -2.97 12.51
C GLU A 349 -6.28 -3.55 13.05
N ARG A 350 -7.00 -2.78 13.86
CA ARG A 350 -8.31 -3.12 14.41
C ARG A 350 -9.35 -3.13 13.29
N ALA A 351 -10.24 -4.11 13.34
CA ALA A 351 -11.33 -4.20 12.38
C ALA A 351 -12.23 -2.95 12.46
N GLY A 352 -12.54 -2.37 11.29
CA GLY A 352 -13.41 -1.20 11.16
C GLY A 352 -12.73 0.15 11.41
N VAL A 353 -11.42 0.20 11.65
CA VAL A 353 -10.68 1.46 11.77
C VAL A 353 -10.28 1.94 10.37
N ILE A 354 -10.63 3.18 10.06
CA ILE A 354 -10.20 3.88 8.85
C ILE A 354 -9.44 5.15 9.25
N GLU A 355 -8.35 5.44 8.54
CA GLU A 355 -7.61 6.68 8.68
C GLU A 355 -8.15 7.69 7.67
N ILE A 356 -8.58 8.86 8.16
CA ILE A 356 -9.08 9.95 7.35
C ILE A 356 -8.28 11.18 7.72
N GLU A 357 -7.79 11.91 6.72
CA GLU A 357 -7.19 13.22 6.94
C GLU A 357 -8.27 14.25 7.26
N LEU A 358 -8.15 14.90 8.42
CA LEU A 358 -9.05 15.99 8.79
C LEU A 358 -8.85 17.20 7.91
N ALA A 359 -9.92 17.97 7.71
CA ALA A 359 -9.85 19.22 6.97
C ALA A 359 -8.88 20.22 7.63
N PRO A 360 -8.18 21.07 6.86
CA PRO A 360 -7.09 21.92 7.35
C PRO A 360 -7.46 22.82 8.55
N GLN A 361 -8.71 23.27 8.65
CA GLN A 361 -9.16 24.10 9.76
C GLN A 361 -9.00 23.47 11.14
N TYR A 362 -8.83 22.15 11.23
CA TYR A 362 -8.63 21.43 12.50
C TYR A 362 -7.17 21.32 12.93
N TRP A 363 -6.20 21.60 12.06
CA TRP A 363 -4.79 21.33 12.36
C TRP A 363 -3.80 22.36 11.81
N ALA A 364 -4.18 23.19 10.82
CA ALA A 364 -3.26 24.15 10.20
C ALA A 364 -2.75 25.21 11.19
N GLY A 365 -3.59 25.64 12.15
CA GLY A 365 -3.21 26.61 13.20
C GLY A 365 -2.53 25.99 14.42
N ALA A 366 -2.38 24.66 14.48
CA ALA A 366 -1.74 23.99 15.61
C ALA A 366 -0.23 24.31 15.69
N PRO A 367 0.37 24.30 16.89
CA PRO A 367 1.81 24.58 17.09
C PRO A 367 2.72 23.81 16.13
N ILE A 368 3.83 24.45 15.76
CA ILE A 368 4.84 23.88 14.87
C ILE A 368 6.09 23.59 15.71
N ALA A 369 6.30 22.31 16.02
CA ALA A 369 7.48 21.86 16.74
C ALA A 369 8.69 21.66 15.82
N ASP A 370 8.46 21.26 14.58
CA ASP A 370 9.50 20.85 13.62
C ASP A 370 9.38 21.62 12.29
N PRO A 371 10.46 22.24 11.79
CA PRO A 371 10.46 22.91 10.48
C PRO A 371 9.99 22.04 9.31
N ARG A 372 10.10 20.70 9.42
CA ARG A 372 9.60 19.74 8.43
C ARG A 372 8.09 19.82 8.21
N ASP A 373 7.35 20.29 9.21
CA ASP A 373 5.90 20.43 9.13
C ASP A 373 5.46 21.69 8.36
N ALA A 374 6.38 22.62 8.07
CA ALA A 374 6.07 23.91 7.45
C ALA A 374 5.36 23.76 6.09
N ARG A 375 5.80 22.82 5.25
CA ARG A 375 5.13 22.55 3.96
C ARG A 375 3.69 22.10 4.17
N ARG A 376 3.47 21.14 5.06
CA ARG A 376 2.12 20.64 5.37
C ARG A 376 1.23 21.78 5.87
N ARG A 377 1.77 22.67 6.72
CA ARG A 377 1.04 23.85 7.23
C ARG A 377 0.71 24.85 6.11
N LEU A 378 1.65 25.11 5.21
CA LEU A 378 1.43 25.93 4.03
C LEU A 378 0.35 25.32 3.12
N GLU A 379 0.37 24.02 2.85
CA GLU A 379 -0.66 23.33 2.07
C GLU A 379 -2.05 23.47 2.71
N GLY A 380 -2.13 23.34 4.03
CA GLY A 380 -3.36 23.57 4.78
C GLY A 380 -3.87 25.00 4.66
N LEU A 381 -2.99 25.99 4.79
CA LEU A 381 -3.33 27.40 4.57
C LEU A 381 -3.81 27.67 3.14
N LEU A 382 -3.08 27.16 2.14
CA LEU A 382 -3.45 27.29 0.73
C LEU A 382 -4.84 26.72 0.45
N ALA A 383 -5.17 25.55 1.01
CA ALA A 383 -6.50 24.97 0.89
C ALA A 383 -7.59 25.88 1.48
N MET A 384 -7.37 26.44 2.69
CA MET A 384 -8.33 27.37 3.30
C MET A 384 -8.48 28.66 2.47
N VAL A 385 -7.38 29.22 1.97
CA VAL A 385 -7.41 30.42 1.11
C VAL A 385 -8.16 30.13 -0.19
N ALA A 386 -7.95 28.97 -0.81
CA ALA A 386 -8.70 28.57 -1.99
C ALA A 386 -10.20 28.48 -1.71
N SER A 387 -10.62 27.82 -0.63
CA SER A 387 -12.03 27.72 -0.22
C SER A 387 -12.67 29.09 0.05
N VAL A 388 -11.92 30.02 0.67
CA VAL A 388 -12.38 31.40 0.90
C VAL A 388 -12.55 32.15 -0.42
N LEU A 389 -11.57 32.05 -1.33
CA LEU A 389 -11.63 32.71 -2.64
C LEU A 389 -12.75 32.16 -3.53
N THR A 390 -13.02 30.86 -3.47
CA THR A 390 -14.15 30.22 -4.19
C THR A 390 -15.50 30.41 -3.49
N ARG A 391 -15.50 31.03 -2.29
CA ARG A 391 -16.68 31.29 -1.45
C ARG A 391 -17.46 30.00 -1.15
N GLU A 392 -16.75 28.94 -0.83
CA GLU A 392 -17.36 27.71 -0.33
C GLU A 392 -18.19 27.98 0.92
N PRO A 393 -19.32 27.26 1.13
CA PRO A 393 -20.10 27.39 2.35
C PRO A 393 -19.23 27.13 3.58
N ASP A 394 -19.37 27.98 4.60
CA ASP A 394 -18.64 27.89 5.87
C ASP A 394 -17.10 27.99 5.76
N ALA A 395 -16.57 28.46 4.63
CA ALA A 395 -15.14 28.70 4.47
C ALA A 395 -14.67 29.85 5.37
N VAL A 396 -13.75 29.56 6.28
CA VAL A 396 -13.19 30.51 7.24
C VAL A 396 -11.68 30.32 7.31
N LEU A 397 -10.95 31.44 7.36
CA LEU A 397 -9.54 31.42 7.72
C LEU A 397 -9.43 31.39 9.24
N ILE A 398 -8.82 30.34 9.78
CA ILE A 398 -8.63 30.19 11.24
C ILE A 398 -7.49 31.09 11.74
N ASP A 399 -7.50 31.36 13.04
CA ASP A 399 -6.36 31.99 13.71
C ASP A 399 -5.12 31.07 13.64
N MET A 400 -4.02 31.60 13.10
CA MET A 400 -2.73 30.92 13.00
C MET A 400 -1.64 31.58 13.86
N GLY A 401 -1.96 32.54 14.72
CA GLY A 401 -0.98 33.32 15.48
C GLY A 401 0.02 32.47 16.27
N THR A 402 -0.43 31.35 16.86
CA THR A 402 0.48 30.40 17.55
C THR A 402 1.46 29.74 16.58
N ALA A 403 0.97 29.26 15.43
CA ALA A 403 1.81 28.65 14.40
C ALA A 403 2.80 29.66 13.80
N LEU A 404 2.39 30.92 13.63
CA LEU A 404 3.26 32.00 13.11
C LEU A 404 4.34 32.43 14.10
N ALA A 405 4.03 32.49 15.39
CA ALA A 405 5.04 32.70 16.42
C ALA A 405 6.10 31.57 16.42
N ASP A 406 5.67 30.32 16.19
CA ASP A 406 6.60 29.21 16.01
C ASP A 406 7.45 29.35 14.73
N VAL A 407 6.90 29.88 13.63
CA VAL A 407 7.67 30.19 12.43
C VAL A 407 8.79 31.18 12.74
N GLU A 408 8.48 32.29 13.40
CA GLU A 408 9.48 33.31 13.79
C GLU A 408 10.60 32.73 14.64
N ARG A 409 10.24 31.83 15.58
CA ARG A 409 11.20 31.11 16.44
C ARG A 409 12.04 30.10 15.67
N LEU A 410 11.44 29.34 14.75
CA LEU A 410 12.11 28.23 14.05
C LEU A 410 12.96 28.71 12.87
N LEU A 411 12.60 29.81 12.22
CA LEU A 411 13.24 30.25 10.98
C LEU A 411 14.77 30.41 11.13
N PRO A 412 15.33 31.10 12.14
CA PRO A 412 16.78 31.35 12.24
C PRO A 412 17.63 30.07 12.35
N GLN A 413 17.06 29.00 12.89
CA GLN A 413 17.72 27.72 13.16
C GLN A 413 17.36 26.63 12.14
N SER A 414 16.51 26.95 11.17
CA SER A 414 16.01 25.98 10.19
C SER A 414 17.01 25.79 9.04
N PRO A 415 17.26 24.53 8.61
CA PRO A 415 17.99 24.24 7.38
C PRO A 415 17.40 24.94 6.16
N ALA A 416 18.26 25.34 5.21
CA ALA A 416 17.87 26.10 4.01
C ALA A 416 16.68 25.50 3.25
N GLN A 417 16.58 24.18 3.18
CA GLN A 417 15.50 23.47 2.48
C GLN A 417 14.08 23.67 3.06
N TYR A 418 13.95 24.13 4.31
CA TYR A 418 12.64 24.35 4.96
C TYR A 418 12.27 25.83 5.07
N ARG A 419 13.23 26.73 4.87
CA ARG A 419 13.03 28.17 5.00
C ARG A 419 12.00 28.73 4.01
N PRO A 420 11.96 28.33 2.72
CA PRO A 420 10.94 28.80 1.79
C PRO A 420 9.52 28.52 2.28
N ALA A 421 9.23 27.31 2.77
CA ALA A 421 7.91 26.95 3.27
C ALA A 421 7.50 27.77 4.51
N LEU A 422 8.44 28.02 5.43
CA LEU A 422 8.22 28.85 6.62
C LEU A 422 7.92 30.30 6.24
N LEU A 423 8.71 30.88 5.33
CA LEU A 423 8.52 32.25 4.84
C LEU A 423 7.19 32.38 4.08
N SER A 424 6.93 31.49 3.12
CA SER A 424 5.69 31.44 2.36
C SER A 424 4.45 31.33 3.27
N LEU A 425 4.52 30.52 4.34
CA LEU A 425 3.43 30.40 5.31
C LEU A 425 3.15 31.72 6.03
N HIS A 426 4.18 32.37 6.54
CA HIS A 426 4.04 33.62 7.31
C HIS A 426 3.60 34.80 6.44
N PHE A 427 4.21 34.94 5.25
CA PHE A 427 3.87 35.98 4.30
C PHE A 427 2.45 35.82 3.75
N LEU A 428 2.08 34.60 3.32
CA LEU A 428 0.74 34.36 2.78
C LEU A 428 -0.35 34.71 3.80
N PHE A 429 -0.21 34.28 5.05
CA PHE A 429 -1.22 34.55 6.07
C PHE A 429 -1.36 36.06 6.34
N ASN A 430 -0.27 36.75 6.65
CA ASN A 430 -0.31 38.15 7.04
C ASN A 430 -0.70 39.08 5.87
N LEU A 431 -0.27 38.78 4.64
CA LEU A 431 -0.61 39.59 3.48
C LEU A 431 -2.02 39.32 2.93
N PHE A 432 -2.63 38.20 3.30
CA PHE A 432 -4.04 37.93 3.00
C PHE A 432 -5.01 38.64 3.96
N LEU A 433 -4.51 39.11 5.10
CA LEU A 433 -5.28 39.83 6.12
C LEU A 433 -5.19 41.35 5.95
N VAL A 434 -6.22 42.05 6.45
CA VAL A 434 -6.18 43.51 6.63
C VAL A 434 -5.12 43.88 7.68
N PRO A 435 -4.47 45.06 7.59
CA PRO A 435 -3.35 45.44 8.46
C PRO A 435 -3.62 45.27 9.96
N GLU A 436 -4.84 45.54 10.42
CA GLU A 436 -5.24 45.45 11.83
C GLU A 436 -5.30 44.02 12.37
N GLN A 437 -5.31 43.01 11.49
CA GLN A 437 -5.38 41.59 11.83
C GLN A 437 -4.04 40.85 11.63
N ARG A 438 -3.00 41.56 11.21
CA ARG A 438 -1.67 40.98 11.03
C ARG A 438 -1.02 40.68 12.38
N SER A 439 -0.02 39.81 12.34
CA SER A 439 0.84 39.52 13.49
C SER A 439 1.55 40.79 13.95
N GLU A 440 1.68 41.00 15.26
CA GLU A 440 2.25 42.23 15.84
C GLU A 440 3.65 42.57 15.30
N ASN A 441 4.48 41.56 15.01
CA ASN A 441 5.86 41.74 14.52
C ASN A 441 5.99 41.66 12.98
N PHE A 442 4.88 41.66 12.24
CA PHE A 442 4.92 41.39 10.80
C PHE A 442 5.81 42.37 10.03
N ASP A 443 5.73 43.68 10.31
CA ASP A 443 6.49 44.68 9.55
C ASP A 443 8.00 44.49 9.71
N THR A 444 8.48 44.26 10.94
CA THR A 444 9.90 43.96 11.21
C THR A 444 10.33 42.63 10.60
N PHE A 445 9.45 41.63 10.59
CA PHE A 445 9.71 40.35 9.95
C PHE A 445 9.81 40.50 8.41
N TYR A 446 8.92 41.29 7.82
CA TYR A 446 8.87 41.59 6.40
C TYR A 446 10.16 42.29 5.94
N GLU A 447 10.55 43.38 6.59
CA GLU A 447 11.78 44.13 6.27
C GLU A 447 13.02 43.23 6.28
N ARG A 448 13.08 42.27 7.21
CA ARG A 448 14.23 41.39 7.39
C ARG A 448 14.28 40.25 6.37
N HIS A 449 13.13 39.76 5.90
CA HIS A 449 13.04 38.49 5.19
C HIS A 449 12.42 38.59 3.78
N ALA A 450 11.94 39.76 3.35
CA ALA A 450 11.30 39.93 2.04
C ALA A 450 12.19 39.51 0.87
N GLU A 451 13.47 39.89 0.88
CA GLU A 451 14.42 39.52 -0.20
C GLU A 451 14.59 37.99 -0.32
N GLU A 452 14.68 37.30 0.82
CA GLU A 452 14.78 35.85 0.87
C GLU A 452 13.48 35.17 0.44
N ALA A 453 12.34 35.69 0.91
CA ALA A 453 11.02 35.17 0.57
C ALA A 453 10.72 35.31 -0.93
N GLY A 454 11.28 36.33 -1.59
CA GLY A 454 11.14 36.58 -3.03
C GLY A 454 12.03 35.71 -3.94
N GLN A 455 12.92 34.88 -3.39
CA GLN A 455 13.79 34.01 -4.19
C GLN A 455 12.99 32.89 -4.89
N PRO A 456 13.35 32.49 -6.12
CA PRO A 456 12.68 31.40 -6.83
C PRO A 456 12.70 30.07 -6.07
N SER A 457 11.51 29.62 -5.68
CA SER A 457 11.26 28.31 -5.08
C SER A 457 9.84 27.86 -5.43
N HIS A 458 9.54 26.57 -5.22
CA HIS A 458 8.21 26.02 -5.48
C HIS A 458 7.15 26.62 -4.55
N GLU A 459 7.50 26.84 -3.28
CA GLU A 459 6.64 27.46 -2.27
C GLU A 459 6.40 28.94 -2.57
N THR A 460 7.47 29.68 -2.93
CA THR A 460 7.39 31.09 -3.30
C THR A 460 6.57 31.26 -4.58
N LEU A 461 6.73 30.39 -5.59
CA LEU A 461 5.96 30.47 -6.83
C LEU A 461 4.45 30.51 -6.55
N VAL A 462 3.95 29.59 -5.71
CA VAL A 462 2.52 29.52 -5.37
C VAL A 462 2.08 30.80 -4.66
N VAL A 463 2.81 31.21 -3.60
CA VAL A 463 2.43 32.36 -2.79
C VAL A 463 2.52 33.67 -3.57
N ALA A 464 3.58 33.87 -4.34
CA ALA A 464 3.77 35.04 -5.19
C ALA A 464 2.65 35.14 -6.24
N THR A 465 2.24 34.04 -6.86
CA THR A 465 1.09 34.05 -7.79
C THR A 465 -0.21 34.47 -7.11
N ILE A 466 -0.46 34.00 -5.88
CA ILE A 466 -1.65 34.37 -5.10
C ILE A 466 -1.63 35.85 -4.72
N LEU A 467 -0.47 36.39 -4.36
CA LEU A 467 -0.30 37.78 -3.95
C LEU A 467 -0.14 38.74 -5.14
N GLY A 468 0.12 38.23 -6.35
CA GLY A 468 0.43 39.05 -7.52
C GLY A 468 1.87 39.58 -7.56
N ALA A 469 2.78 38.97 -6.80
CA ALA A 469 4.16 39.42 -6.58
C ALA A 469 5.17 38.76 -7.54
N VAL A 470 4.78 38.52 -8.79
CA VAL A 470 5.56 37.71 -9.76
C VAL A 470 6.27 38.54 -10.83
N ASP A 471 6.14 39.87 -10.78
CA ASP A 471 6.64 40.77 -11.81
C ASP A 471 8.17 40.87 -11.81
N GLY A 472 8.82 40.64 -10.66
CA GLY A 472 10.28 40.60 -10.54
C GLY A 472 10.96 39.41 -11.21
N TRP A 473 10.21 38.37 -11.63
CA TRP A 473 10.79 37.16 -12.23
C TRP A 473 10.69 37.18 -13.76
N PRO A 474 11.81 36.98 -14.48
CA PRO A 474 11.81 36.75 -15.92
C PRO A 474 10.99 35.49 -16.28
N SER A 475 10.37 35.50 -17.47
CA SER A 475 9.51 34.41 -17.95
C SER A 475 10.20 33.04 -17.95
N ASP A 476 11.49 32.99 -18.32
CA ASP A 476 12.28 31.76 -18.29
C ASP A 476 12.45 31.21 -16.86
N THR A 477 12.68 32.09 -15.87
CA THR A 477 12.83 31.68 -14.46
C THR A 477 11.51 31.18 -13.91
N TYR A 478 10.41 31.86 -14.23
CA TYR A 478 9.06 31.43 -13.86
C TYR A 478 8.73 30.07 -14.49
N ALA A 479 8.97 29.91 -15.79
CA ALA A 479 8.72 28.66 -16.51
C ALA A 479 9.54 27.48 -15.96
N ALA A 480 10.83 27.68 -15.69
CA ALA A 480 11.69 26.67 -15.08
C ALA A 480 11.17 26.26 -13.69
N THR A 481 10.79 27.24 -12.86
CA THR A 481 10.26 26.99 -11.51
C THR A 481 8.91 26.27 -11.55
N LEU A 482 8.01 26.65 -12.47
CA LEU A 482 6.71 25.99 -12.67
C LEU A 482 6.87 24.54 -13.14
N ASN A 483 7.79 24.28 -14.06
CA ASN A 483 8.09 22.93 -14.53
C ASN A 483 8.71 22.06 -13.41
N GLY A 484 9.61 22.64 -12.62
CA GLY A 484 10.15 22.02 -11.41
C GLY A 484 9.04 21.67 -10.41
N TYR A 485 8.12 22.60 -10.17
CA TYR A 485 6.98 22.40 -9.27
C TYR A 485 6.14 21.18 -9.68
N PHE A 486 5.73 21.08 -10.95
CA PHE A 486 4.93 19.94 -11.41
C PHE A 486 5.68 18.60 -11.37
N THR A 487 7.02 18.63 -11.43
CA THR A 487 7.85 17.44 -11.27
C THR A 487 7.95 17.03 -9.80
N GLU A 488 8.20 17.97 -8.89
CA GLU A 488 8.42 17.70 -7.47
C GLU A 488 7.12 17.45 -6.68
N ARG A 489 5.98 18.05 -7.05
CA ARG A 489 4.71 17.92 -6.30
C ARG A 489 4.23 16.49 -6.08
N THR A 490 4.62 15.58 -6.97
CA THR A 490 4.25 14.15 -6.92
C THR A 490 5.12 13.35 -5.96
N ARG A 491 6.25 13.92 -5.52
CA ARG A 491 7.16 13.29 -4.57
C ARG A 491 6.67 13.48 -3.14
N LYS A 492 7.16 12.64 -2.22
CA LYS A 492 6.79 12.63 -0.80
C LYS A 492 6.96 13.99 -0.10
N ASN A 493 7.98 14.75 -0.49
CA ASN A 493 8.35 16.01 0.17
C ASN A 493 8.05 17.25 -0.69
N GLY A 494 7.38 17.10 -1.84
CA GLY A 494 7.00 18.23 -2.68
C GLY A 494 5.81 18.99 -2.11
N VAL A 495 5.77 20.31 -2.32
CA VAL A 495 4.64 21.16 -1.92
C VAL A 495 3.47 21.00 -2.90
N ARG A 496 2.25 21.00 -2.37
CA ARG A 496 1.00 20.82 -3.13
C ARG A 496 0.05 21.99 -2.95
N ALA A 497 -0.19 22.73 -4.02
CA ALA A 497 -1.22 23.76 -4.06
C ALA A 497 -2.57 23.18 -4.53
N PRO A 498 -3.71 23.75 -4.09
CA PRO A 498 -5.01 23.53 -4.70
C PRO A 498 -4.98 23.77 -6.22
N ARG A 499 -5.76 22.98 -6.99
CA ARG A 499 -5.84 23.08 -8.46
C ARG A 499 -6.15 24.50 -8.95
N LEU A 500 -6.88 25.28 -8.16
CA LEU A 500 -7.13 26.69 -8.41
C LEU A 500 -5.83 27.47 -8.61
N PHE A 501 -4.88 27.36 -7.68
CA PHE A 501 -3.62 28.08 -7.75
C PHE A 501 -2.65 27.47 -8.75
N GLU A 502 -2.73 26.16 -8.99
CA GLU A 502 -1.95 25.53 -10.04
C GLU A 502 -2.34 26.04 -11.43
N ALA A 503 -3.64 26.16 -11.70
CA ALA A 503 -4.13 26.80 -12.91
C ALA A 503 -3.77 28.30 -12.95
N ALA A 504 -3.83 29.00 -11.82
CA ALA A 504 -3.41 30.40 -11.73
C ALA A 504 -1.93 30.59 -12.09
N MET A 505 -1.05 29.68 -11.65
CA MET A 505 0.37 29.73 -11.98
C MET A 505 0.60 29.57 -13.49
N CYS A 506 -0.10 28.65 -14.14
CA CYS A 506 -0.04 28.47 -15.60
C CYS A 506 -0.57 29.71 -16.35
N LEU A 507 -1.73 30.26 -15.95
CA LEU A 507 -2.29 31.46 -16.57
C LEU A 507 -1.40 32.70 -16.40
N THR A 508 -0.70 32.79 -15.27
CA THR A 508 0.26 33.86 -15.00
C THR A 508 1.47 33.78 -15.94
N LEU A 509 1.97 32.58 -16.22
CA LEU A 509 3.01 32.39 -17.24
C LEU A 509 2.48 32.68 -18.64
N ALA A 510 1.23 32.29 -18.94
CA ALA A 510 0.59 32.60 -20.21
C ALA A 510 0.51 34.12 -20.43
N GLU A 511 0.17 34.91 -19.40
CA GLU A 511 0.16 36.37 -19.48
C GLU A 511 1.55 36.96 -19.75
N LYS A 512 2.59 36.43 -19.10
CA LYS A 512 3.98 36.85 -19.35
C LYS A 512 4.39 36.62 -20.81
N TYR A 513 4.14 35.42 -21.35
CA TYR A 513 4.40 35.13 -22.76
C TYR A 513 3.56 35.99 -23.70
N ARG A 514 2.29 36.25 -23.37
CA ARG A 514 1.43 37.14 -24.16
C ARG A 514 1.98 38.57 -24.19
N ALA A 515 2.44 39.10 -23.05
CA ALA A 515 3.04 40.42 -22.95
C ALA A 515 4.36 40.54 -23.75
N GLU A 516 5.11 39.45 -23.86
CA GLU A 516 6.33 39.35 -24.68
C GLU A 516 6.04 39.12 -26.18
N GLY A 517 4.79 38.88 -26.58
CA GLY A 517 4.40 38.59 -27.96
C GLY A 517 4.52 37.12 -28.38
N GLU A 518 4.86 36.23 -27.45
CA GLU A 518 5.02 34.79 -27.64
C GLU A 518 3.66 34.05 -27.56
N ILE A 519 2.75 34.37 -28.49
CA ILE A 519 1.35 33.92 -28.46
C ILE A 519 1.19 32.39 -28.45
N GLU A 520 2.03 31.66 -29.18
CA GLU A 520 1.95 30.18 -29.22
C GLU A 520 2.26 29.57 -27.84
N LYS A 521 3.27 30.08 -27.14
CA LYS A 521 3.60 29.64 -25.77
C LYS A 521 2.50 30.03 -24.79
N ALA A 522 1.91 31.21 -24.94
CA ALA A 522 0.75 31.62 -24.14
C ALA A 522 -0.43 30.65 -24.31
N LEU A 523 -0.75 30.22 -25.53
CA LEU A 523 -1.78 29.22 -25.79
C LEU A 523 -1.46 27.86 -25.17
N GLN A 524 -0.20 27.42 -25.24
CA GLN A 524 0.24 26.16 -24.61
C GLN A 524 0.02 26.19 -23.09
N GLU A 525 0.34 27.30 -22.43
CA GLU A 525 0.14 27.44 -20.98
C GLU A 525 -1.34 27.60 -20.60
N ILE A 526 -2.19 28.17 -21.47
CA ILE A 526 -3.67 28.14 -21.29
C ILE A 526 -4.19 26.70 -21.36
N CYS A 527 -3.76 25.92 -22.36
CA CYS A 527 -4.10 24.49 -22.44
C CYS A 527 -3.65 23.74 -21.20
N ARG A 528 -2.43 23.99 -20.73
CA ARG A 528 -1.90 23.41 -19.50
C ARG A 528 -2.73 23.79 -18.27
N ALA A 529 -3.16 25.05 -18.16
CA ALA A 529 -4.04 25.49 -17.07
C ALA A 529 -5.35 24.69 -17.07
N PHE A 530 -5.94 24.47 -18.25
CA PHE A 530 -7.14 23.63 -18.40
C PHE A 530 -6.88 22.16 -18.03
N GLU A 531 -5.76 21.57 -18.45
CA GLU A 531 -5.39 20.19 -18.08
C GLU A 531 -5.20 20.02 -16.57
N VAL A 532 -4.75 21.06 -15.87
CA VAL A 532 -4.60 21.10 -14.41
C VAL A 532 -5.96 21.20 -13.70
N HIS A 533 -6.93 21.92 -14.26
CA HIS A 533 -8.26 22.08 -13.68
C HIS A 533 -9.40 21.93 -14.74
N PRO A 534 -9.62 20.70 -15.27
CA PRO A 534 -10.45 20.48 -16.47
C PRO A 534 -11.95 20.72 -16.26
N GLU A 535 -12.40 20.66 -15.01
CA GLU A 535 -13.79 20.91 -14.61
C GLU A 535 -14.12 22.41 -14.51
N HIS A 536 -13.10 23.30 -14.54
CA HIS A 536 -13.32 24.72 -14.34
C HIS A 536 -13.94 25.38 -15.58
N GLN A 537 -15.17 25.89 -15.43
CA GLN A 537 -15.95 26.46 -16.53
C GLN A 537 -15.27 27.67 -17.18
N GLY A 538 -14.62 28.54 -16.38
CA GLY A 538 -13.91 29.71 -16.91
C GLY A 538 -12.71 29.38 -17.78
N LEU A 539 -12.01 28.25 -17.53
CA LEU A 539 -10.91 27.79 -18.38
C LEU A 539 -11.43 27.21 -19.69
N ARG A 540 -12.56 26.49 -19.64
CA ARG A 540 -13.24 26.01 -20.85
C ARG A 540 -13.70 27.16 -21.74
N ALA A 541 -14.33 28.18 -21.15
CA ALA A 541 -14.74 29.38 -21.88
C ALA A 541 -13.55 30.11 -22.51
N LEU A 542 -12.41 30.19 -21.80
CA LEU A 542 -11.19 30.79 -22.33
C LEU A 542 -10.67 30.06 -23.58
N LEU A 543 -10.64 28.72 -23.56
CA LEU A 543 -10.22 27.89 -24.70
C LEU A 543 -11.13 28.03 -25.93
N GLU A 544 -12.41 28.32 -25.72
CA GLU A 544 -13.40 28.50 -26.79
C GLU A 544 -13.44 29.95 -27.33
N SER A 545 -12.73 30.87 -26.68
CA SER A 545 -12.71 32.30 -27.00
C SER A 545 -11.45 32.75 -27.73
N ALA A 546 -11.50 33.91 -28.38
CA ALA A 546 -10.29 34.55 -28.89
C ALA A 546 -9.36 34.97 -27.73
N MET A 547 -8.04 34.96 -27.98
CA MET A 547 -7.03 35.37 -26.99
C MET A 547 -7.37 36.76 -26.41
N PRO A 548 -7.55 36.89 -25.08
CA PRO A 548 -7.89 38.17 -24.47
C PRO A 548 -6.72 39.15 -24.53
N GLN A 549 -7.03 40.45 -24.42
CA GLN A 549 -6.01 41.50 -24.33
C GLN A 549 -5.13 41.39 -23.08
N GLN A 550 -5.66 40.76 -22.02
CA GLN A 550 -4.94 40.44 -20.79
C GLN A 550 -5.49 39.13 -20.21
N ILE A 551 -4.61 38.20 -19.85
CA ILE A 551 -4.93 36.93 -19.20
C ILE A 551 -4.86 37.16 -17.69
N ALA A 552 -5.96 37.63 -17.10
CA ALA A 552 -6.06 37.85 -15.65
C ALA A 552 -6.64 36.60 -14.97
N TRP A 553 -5.80 35.79 -14.32
CA TRP A 553 -6.24 34.52 -13.75
C TRP A 553 -7.42 34.65 -12.78
N ARG A 554 -7.48 35.73 -11.98
CA ARG A 554 -8.58 35.95 -11.02
C ARG A 554 -9.93 36.10 -11.70
N SER A 555 -10.01 36.78 -12.84
CA SER A 555 -11.28 36.94 -13.57
C SER A 555 -11.70 35.65 -14.27
N ILE A 556 -10.74 34.84 -14.70
CA ILE A 556 -10.97 33.56 -15.38
C ILE A 556 -11.35 32.46 -14.39
N LEU A 557 -10.65 32.36 -13.26
CA LEU A 557 -10.80 31.29 -12.27
C LEU A 557 -11.81 31.59 -11.16
N LEU A 558 -12.26 32.83 -11.02
CA LEU A 558 -13.30 33.22 -10.06
C LEU A 558 -14.45 33.96 -10.77
N PRO A 559 -15.10 33.38 -11.82
CA PRO A 559 -16.06 34.09 -12.64
C PRO A 559 -17.41 34.22 -11.93
N GLY A 560 -17.60 35.37 -11.27
CA GLY A 560 -18.88 35.77 -10.68
C GLY A 560 -18.74 36.51 -9.36
N LYS A 561 -18.94 37.84 -9.41
CA LYS A 561 -19.38 38.77 -8.34
C LYS A 561 -18.42 39.96 -8.09
N SER A 562 -18.64 41.00 -8.91
CA SER A 562 -18.40 42.45 -8.72
C SER A 562 -17.05 42.97 -8.21
N ALA A 563 -16.39 43.69 -9.11
CA ALA A 563 -15.42 44.78 -9.00
C ALA A 563 -15.51 45.72 -7.76
N ASN A 564 -15.38 45.21 -6.53
CA ASN A 564 -15.27 46.05 -5.35
C ASN A 564 -14.24 45.57 -4.31
N ASP A 565 -13.26 44.77 -4.72
CA ASP A 565 -12.19 44.28 -3.84
C ASP A 565 -10.93 45.15 -3.99
N GLY A 566 -10.97 46.33 -3.38
CA GLY A 566 -9.82 47.22 -3.21
C GLY A 566 -8.74 46.72 -2.24
N ASN A 567 -8.85 45.50 -1.71
CA ASN A 567 -7.96 45.00 -0.65
C ASN A 567 -6.83 44.07 -1.11
N ALA A 568 -6.89 43.51 -2.33
CA ALA A 568 -5.76 42.72 -2.88
C ALA A 568 -4.91 43.53 -3.88
N ALA A 569 -5.48 44.59 -4.48
CA ALA A 569 -4.75 45.46 -5.40
C ALA A 569 -3.82 46.45 -4.69
N SER A 570 -4.08 46.77 -3.41
CA SER A 570 -3.21 47.66 -2.63
C SER A 570 -1.92 47.00 -2.15
N ALA A 571 -1.91 45.67 -1.95
CA ALA A 571 -0.73 44.93 -1.52
C ALA A 571 0.34 44.81 -2.63
N GLY A 572 -0.03 44.87 -3.91
CA GLY A 572 0.90 44.82 -5.04
C GLY A 572 1.58 46.16 -5.37
N SER A 573 1.19 47.26 -4.71
CA SER A 573 1.81 48.58 -4.92
C SER A 573 3.01 48.83 -4.02
N GLU A 574 3.26 47.97 -3.03
CA GLU A 574 4.37 48.09 -2.05
C GLU A 574 5.30 46.86 -2.06
N LEU A 575 5.25 46.06 -3.14
CA LEU A 575 6.17 44.95 -3.41
C LEU A 575 7.18 45.31 -4.49
#